data_AF-A0A7S0BEA2-F1
#
_entry.id   AF-A0A7S0BEA2-F1
#
_cell.length_a   1.000
_cell.length_b   1.000
_cell.length_c   1.000
_cell.angle_alpha   90.00
_cell.angle_beta   90.00
_cell.angle_gamma   90.00
#
_symmetry.space_group_name_H-M   'P 1'
#
loop_
_entity.id
_entity.type
_entity.pdbx_description
1 polymer ?
#
loop_
_entity_poly.entity_id
_entity_poly.type
_entity_poly.pdbx_seq_one_letter_code
_entity_poly.pdbx_strand_id
1 'polypeptide(L)'
;SHFINNYLRLTVLVHRERDSDRDYFQVVGFEVKPKSLPFYVEKGQVTKEQCTSPRGAALKVEAGTEIPFVYDVVFEESQMNWATRWDHLLKPSDDVVRLQWSVMMNSML
;
A
#
# COMPACT_ATOMS: atom_id res chain seq x y z
N SER A 1 26.48 -2.61 -1.08
CA SER A 1 25.64 -1.76 -0.20
C SER A 1 24.24 -2.32 -0.25
N HIS A 2 23.66 -2.65 0.90
CA HIS A 2 22.29 -3.13 0.98
C HIS A 2 21.37 -1.96 1.29
N PHE A 3 20.29 -1.84 0.53
CA PHE A 3 19.24 -0.87 0.76
C PHE A 3 18.09 -1.56 1.49
N ILE A 4 17.61 -0.94 2.56
CA ILE A 4 16.52 -1.50 3.36
C ILE A 4 15.39 -0.47 3.51
N ASN A 5 14.16 -0.92 3.27
CA ASN A 5 12.96 -0.17 3.61
C ASN A 5 12.43 -0.72 4.93
N ASN A 6 12.88 -0.12 6.03
CA ASN A 6 12.50 -0.55 7.38
C ASN A 6 11.23 0.16 7.89
N TYR A 7 10.69 1.10 7.11
CA TYR A 7 9.43 1.77 7.44
C TYR A 7 8.41 1.64 6.31
N LEU A 8 7.20 1.20 6.65
CA LEU A 8 6.08 1.10 5.70
C LEU A 8 4.94 2.01 6.15
N ARG A 9 4.49 2.89 5.26
CA ARG A 9 3.22 3.58 5.43
C ARG A 9 2.11 2.86 4.70
N LEU A 10 1.17 2.32 5.46
CA LEU A 10 -0.01 1.62 4.99
C LEU A 10 -1.19 2.59 5.01
N THR A 11 -1.68 2.97 3.84
CA THR A 11 -2.92 3.73 3.71
C THR A 11 -4.03 2.79 3.27
N VAL A 12 -5.01 2.58 4.15
CA VAL A 12 -6.21 1.80 3.87
C VAL A 12 -7.28 2.74 3.35
N LEU A 13 -7.65 2.58 2.08
CA LEU A 13 -8.68 3.39 1.45
C LEU A 13 -10.05 2.78 1.76
N VAL A 14 -10.96 3.58 2.31
CA VAL A 14 -12.31 3.16 2.66
C VAL A 14 -13.35 3.93 1.85
N HIS A 15 -14.34 3.22 1.31
CA HIS A 15 -15.52 3.81 0.70
C HIS A 15 -16.64 3.83 1.73
N ARG A 16 -17.26 5.00 1.89
CA ARG A 16 -18.41 5.16 2.77
C ARG A 16 -19.69 4.97 1.98
N GLU A 17 -20.47 3.98 2.39
CA GLU A 17 -21.80 3.73 1.84
C GLU A 17 -22.85 4.18 2.86
N ARG A 18 -23.88 4.86 2.39
CA ARG A 18 -24.99 5.31 3.23
C ARG A 18 -26.21 4.50 2.90
N ASP A 19 -26.62 3.65 3.83
CA ASP A 19 -27.91 2.96 3.78
C ASP A 19 -28.90 3.71 4.68
N SER A 20 -30.20 3.52 4.45
CA SER A 20 -31.30 4.37 4.96
C SER A 20 -31.27 4.65 6.47
N ASP A 21 -30.65 3.78 7.26
CA ASP A 21 -30.52 3.94 8.72
C ASP A 21 -29.06 3.90 9.24
N ARG A 22 -28.06 3.56 8.42
CA ARG A 22 -26.67 3.38 8.89
C ARG A 22 -25.62 3.66 7.81
N ASP A 23 -24.52 4.24 8.26
CA ASP A 23 -23.30 4.35 7.47
C ASP A 23 -22.41 3.14 7.73
N TYR A 24 -21.86 2.56 6.66
CA TYR A 24 -20.81 1.54 6.76
C TYR A 24 -19.64 1.86 5.84
N PHE A 25 -18.45 1.39 6.23
CA PHE A 25 -17.22 1.60 5.51
C PHE A 25 -16.71 0.28 4.94
N GLN A 26 -16.37 0.28 3.67
CA GLN A 26 -15.80 -0.88 2.97
C GLN A 26 -14.40 -0.56 2.48
N VAL A 27 -13.48 -1.50 2.61
CA VAL A 27 -12.09 -1.29 2.18
C VAL A 27 -11.98 -1.41 0.67
N VAL A 28 -11.67 -0.32 -0.02
CA VAL A 28 -11.59 -0.28 -1.48
C VAL A 28 -10.17 -0.27 -2.02
N GLY A 29 -9.15 -0.15 -1.16
CA GLY A 29 -7.78 -0.22 -1.61
C GLY A 29 -6.75 -0.19 -0.49
N PHE A 30 -5.52 -0.52 -0.86
CA PHE A 30 -4.35 -0.46 -0.01
C PHE A 30 -3.22 0.22 -0.76
N GLU A 31 -2.70 1.31 -0.22
CA GLU A 31 -1.46 1.91 -0.70
C GLU A 31 -0.33 1.64 0.29
N VAL A 32 0.84 1.28 -0.24
CA VAL A 32 2.04 1.07 0.58
C VAL A 32 3.13 2.01 0.08
N LYS A 33 3.60 2.89 0.96
CA LYS A 33 4.72 3.80 0.69
C LYS A 33 5.93 3.40 1.53
N PRO A 34 6.90 2.67 0.95
CA PRO A 34 8.10 2.26 1.67
C PRO A 34 9.05 3.45 1.87
N LYS A 35 9.75 3.47 3.01
CA LYS A 35 10.82 4.41 3.31
C LYS A 35 11.95 3.73 4.09
N SER A 36 13.14 4.29 3.96
CA SER A 36 14.27 4.01 4.84
C SER A 36 14.34 5.11 5.90
N LEU A 37 14.22 4.74 7.17
CA LEU A 37 14.33 5.67 8.30
C LEU A 37 15.44 5.21 9.26
N PRO A 38 16.33 6.12 9.71
CA PRO A 38 17.28 5.80 10.76
C PRO A 38 16.51 5.68 12.08
N PHE A 39 16.18 4.44 12.44
CA PHE A 39 15.64 4.09 13.74
C PHE A 39 16.71 3.32 14.49
N TYR A 40 16.81 3.57 15.78
CA TYR A 40 17.62 2.77 16.68
C TYR A 40 16.77 2.35 17.88
N VAL A 41 17.19 1.27 18.52
CA VAL A 41 16.55 0.75 19.73
C VAL A 41 17.38 1.21 20.92
N GLU A 42 16.91 2.19 21.67
CA GLU A 42 17.50 2.57 22.95
C GLU A 42 16.68 1.94 24.08
N LYS A 43 17.33 1.09 24.89
CA LYS A 43 16.70 0.44 26.07
C LYS A 43 15.39 -0.29 25.75
N GLY A 44 15.30 -0.92 24.58
CA GLY A 44 14.11 -1.66 24.14
C GLY A 44 12.98 -0.78 23.60
N GLN A 45 13.16 0.53 23.50
CA GLN A 45 12.22 1.44 22.86
C GLN A 45 12.76 1.92 21.51
N VAL A 46 11.89 1.93 20.50
CA VAL A 46 12.22 2.47 19.19
C VAL A 46 12.11 4.00 19.25
N THR A 47 13.24 4.67 19.12
CA THR A 47 13.30 6.14 19.09
C THR A 47 13.66 6.62 17.69
N LYS A 48 12.98 7.68 17.25
CA LYS A 48 13.13 8.28 15.93
C LYS A 48 14.16 9.41 16.02
N GLU A 49 15.24 9.34 15.26
CA GLU A 49 16.07 10.53 15.04
C GLU A 49 15.25 11.58 14.28
N GLN A 50 15.39 12.86 14.66
CA GLN A 50 14.75 13.99 13.98
C GLN A 50 15.00 13.89 12.47
N CYS A 51 13.97 13.45 11.76
CA CYS A 51 14.06 13.05 10.37
C CYS A 51 14.36 14.25 9.47
N THR A 52 15.65 14.48 9.26
CA THR A 52 16.15 15.36 8.19
C THR A 52 16.93 14.50 7.20
N SER A 53 16.33 13.38 6.79
CA SER A 53 16.85 12.63 5.65
C SER A 53 16.32 13.30 4.37
N PRO A 54 17.18 13.76 3.45
CA PRO A 54 16.74 14.24 2.15
C PRO A 54 15.97 13.11 1.45
N ARG A 55 14.83 13.45 0.86
CA ARG A 55 13.89 12.52 0.21
C ARG A 55 14.65 11.46 -0.61
N GLY A 56 14.47 10.18 -0.26
CA GLY A 56 15.02 9.06 -1.02
C GLY A 56 16.44 8.64 -0.64
N ALA A 57 17.02 9.15 0.44
CA ALA A 57 18.31 8.65 0.92
C ALA A 57 18.15 7.22 1.45
N ALA A 58 18.72 6.29 0.69
CA ALA A 58 18.90 4.91 1.07
C ALA A 58 19.72 4.80 2.36
N LEU A 59 19.21 4.09 3.36
CA LEU A 59 19.96 3.81 4.58
C LEU A 59 21.05 2.77 4.26
N LYS A 60 22.31 3.15 4.43
CA LYS A 60 23.46 2.23 4.34
C LYS A 60 23.57 1.49 5.66
N VAL A 61 23.45 0.18 5.61
CA VAL A 61 23.45 -0.71 6.79
C VAL A 61 24.74 -1.52 6.81
N GLU A 62 25.34 -1.67 8.00
CA GLU A 62 26.49 -2.55 8.23
C GLU A 62 26.05 -3.95 8.71
N ALA A 63 26.90 -4.95 8.48
CA ALA A 63 26.59 -6.31 8.92
C ALA A 63 26.58 -6.38 10.45
N GLY A 64 25.50 -6.92 11.02
CA GLY A 64 25.31 -7.05 12.48
C GLY A 64 24.53 -5.91 13.14
N THR A 65 24.06 -4.92 12.37
CA THR A 65 23.14 -3.89 12.89
C THR A 65 21.74 -4.46 13.07
N GLU A 66 21.18 -4.33 14.28
CA GLU A 66 19.76 -4.58 14.52
C GLU A 66 18.93 -3.42 13.98
N ILE A 67 17.98 -3.72 13.09
CA ILE A 67 17.15 -2.70 12.44
C ILE A 67 15.69 -2.96 12.79
N PRO A 68 15.03 -2.05 13.51
CA PRO A 68 13.62 -2.19 13.79
C PRO A 68 12.81 -1.94 12.51
N PHE A 69 11.85 -2.82 12.25
CA PHE A 69 10.84 -2.64 11.22
C PHE A 69 9.59 -2.05 11.85
N VAL A 70 9.16 -0.91 11.34
CA VAL A 70 8.02 -0.16 11.87
C VAL A 70 7.04 0.12 10.75
N TYR A 71 5.76 0.13 11.05
CA TYR A 71 4.73 0.53 10.12
C TYR A 71 3.77 1.51 10.79
N ASP A 72 3.18 2.41 10.00
CA ASP A 72 2.00 3.15 10.38
C ASP A 72 0.81 2.80 9.49
N VAL A 73 -0.39 2.82 10.08
CA VAL A 73 -1.64 2.54 9.40
C VAL A 73 -2.51 3.79 9.47
N VAL A 74 -2.98 4.25 8.32
CA VAL A 74 -3.90 5.38 8.20
C VAL A 74 -5.11 4.91 7.40
N PHE A 75 -6.32 5.27 7.85
CA PHE A 75 -7.55 5.05 7.11
C PHE A 75 -7.97 6.36 6.45
N GLU A 76 -8.18 6.35 5.14
CA GLU A 76 -8.58 7.51 4.35
C GLU A 76 -9.84 7.21 3.55
N GLU A 77 -10.82 8.12 3.60
CA GLU A 77 -12.03 7.98 2.80
C GLU A 77 -11.72 8.25 1.32
N SER A 78 -12.16 7.35 0.45
CA SER A 78 -11.92 7.38 -0.99
C SER A 78 -13.23 7.58 -1.73
N GLN A 79 -13.16 8.27 -2.87
CA GLN A 79 -14.28 8.40 -3.82
C GLN A 79 -14.44 7.15 -4.70
N MET A 80 -13.58 6.16 -4.54
CA MET A 80 -13.64 4.90 -5.29
C MET A 80 -14.82 4.07 -4.81
N ASN A 81 -15.76 3.79 -5.71
CA ASN A 81 -16.88 2.90 -5.42
C ASN A 81 -16.38 1.48 -5.13
N TRP A 82 -17.04 0.81 -4.17
CA TRP A 82 -16.74 -0.60 -3.85
C TRP A 82 -16.82 -1.52 -5.08
N ALA A 83 -17.74 -1.27 -6.01
CA ALA A 83 -17.91 -2.06 -7.23
C ALA A 83 -16.66 -2.07 -8.12
N THR A 84 -15.94 -0.95 -8.20
CA THR A 84 -14.78 -0.74 -9.09
C THR A 84 -13.44 -0.91 -8.39
N ARG A 85 -13.44 -1.43 -7.15
CA ARG A 85 -12.23 -1.50 -6.30
C ARG A 85 -11.07 -2.29 -6.91
N TRP A 86 -11.38 -3.27 -7.76
CA TRP A 86 -10.37 -4.11 -8.40
C TRP A 86 -9.85 -3.54 -9.72
N ASP A 87 -10.53 -2.56 -10.31
CA ASP A 87 -10.23 -2.08 -11.67
C ASP A 87 -8.83 -1.46 -11.77
N HIS A 88 -8.37 -0.80 -10.69
CA HIS A 88 -7.03 -0.22 -10.63
C HIS A 88 -5.92 -1.27 -10.52
N LEU A 89 -6.22 -2.44 -9.94
CA LEU A 89 -5.26 -3.55 -9.76
C LEU A 89 -5.26 -4.50 -10.96
N LEU A 90 -6.42 -4.69 -11.57
CA LEU A 90 -6.63 -5.71 -12.58
C LEU A 90 -6.38 -5.24 -14.00
N LYS A 91 -5.94 -3.98 -14.23
CA LYS A 91 -5.70 -3.38 -15.56
C LYS A 91 -5.14 -4.44 -16.54
N PRO A 92 -6.03 -5.07 -17.33
CA PRO A 92 -5.60 -6.18 -18.15
C PRO A 92 -4.76 -5.60 -19.29
N SER A 93 -3.72 -6.30 -19.70
CA SER A 93 -3.03 -5.93 -20.94
C SER A 93 -4.00 -6.06 -22.12
N ASP A 94 -3.75 -5.31 -23.19
CA ASP A 94 -4.58 -5.34 -24.40
C ASP A 94 -4.77 -6.77 -24.95
N ASP A 95 -3.77 -7.63 -24.77
CA ASP A 95 -3.82 -9.04 -25.16
C ASP A 95 -4.81 -9.86 -24.33
N VAL A 96 -4.87 -9.63 -23.01
CA VAL A 96 -5.81 -10.31 -22.10
C VAL A 96 -7.25 -9.89 -22.41
N VAL A 97 -7.46 -8.60 -22.71
CA VAL A 97 -8.78 -8.09 -23.13
C VAL A 97 -9.23 -8.76 -24.43
N ARG A 98 -8.36 -8.79 -25.45
CA ARG A 98 -8.67 -9.45 -26.74
C ARG A 98 -8.99 -10.93 -26.58
N LEU A 99 -8.26 -11.65 -25.72
CA LEU A 99 -8.51 -13.06 -25.44
C LEU A 99 -9.87 -13.26 -24.76
N GLN A 100 -10.20 -12.46 -23.74
CA GLN A 100 -11.50 -12.53 -23.05
C GLN A 100 -12.67 -12.30 -24.01
N TRP A 101 -12.58 -11.29 -24.88
CA TRP A 101 -13.59 -11.04 -25.90
C TRP A 101 -13.71 -12.20 -26.90
N SER A 102 -12.60 -12.79 -27.31
CA SER A 102 -12.60 -13.92 -28.25
C SER A 102 -13.27 -15.17 -27.65
N VAL A 103 -13.03 -15.45 -26.37
CA VAL A 103 -13.70 -16.54 -25.64
C VAL A 103 -15.20 -16.26 -25.51
N MET A 104 -15.61 -15.02 -25.22
CA MET A 104 -17.01 -14.67 -25.13
C MET A 104 -17.75 -14.87 -26.46
N MET A 105 -17.17 -14.40 -27.57
CA MET A 105 -17.75 -14.60 -28.90
C MET A 105 -17.86 -16.08 -29.27
N ASN A 106 -16.84 -16.88 -28.95
CA ASN A 106 -16.86 -18.33 -29.21
C ASN A 106 -17.87 -19.09 -28.34
N SER A 107 -18.25 -18.55 -27.18
CA SER A 107 -19.29 -19.15 -26.33
C SER A 107 -20.72 -18.83 -26.79
N MET A 108 -20.87 -17.84 -27.66
CA MET A 108 -22.16 -17.45 -28.27
C MET A 108 -22.42 -18.15 -29.61
N LEU A 109 -21.42 -18.89 -30.12
CA LEU A 109 -21.49 -19.77 -31.29
C LEU A 109 -21.78 -21.20 -30.85
#